data_AF-A0A3B8RCK0-F1
#
_entry.id   AF-A0A3B8RCK0-F1
#
_cell.length_a   1.000
_cell.length_b   1.000
_cell.length_c   1.000
_cell.angle_alpha   90.00
_cell.angle_beta   90.00
_cell.angle_gamma   90.00
#
_symmetry.space_group_name_H-M   'P 1'
#
loop_
_entity.id
_entity.type
_entity.pdbx_description
1 polymer ?
#
loop_
_entity_poly.entity_id
_entity_poly.type
_entity_poly.pdbx_seq_one_letter_code
_entity_poly.pdbx_strand_id
1 'polypeptide(L)'
;EIFDMYLPSAAHKSLPIPTMVRVTNLDNGRKIEVRVNDRGPFHDDRMIDLSFAAAKALGFSTQGTAPVVVEAIDAINYPEKA
;
A
#
# COMPACT_ATOMS: atom_id res chain seq x y z
N GLU A 1 -1.09 -15.05 5.64
CA GLU A 1 -1.35 -14.42 6.96
C GLU A 1 -2.86 -14.36 7.15
N ILE A 2 -3.39 -14.27 8.37
CA ILE A 2 -4.83 -13.99 8.56
C ILE A 2 -5.05 -12.50 8.30
N PHE A 3 -5.97 -12.16 7.40
CA PHE A 3 -6.27 -10.76 7.10
C PHE A 3 -6.99 -10.09 8.28
N ASP A 4 -6.47 -8.93 8.71
CA ASP A 4 -7.13 -8.02 9.65
C ASP A 4 -7.25 -6.63 9.03
N MET A 5 -8.49 -6.19 8.81
CA MET A 5 -8.78 -4.90 8.20
C MET A 5 -8.36 -3.70 9.07
N TYR A 6 -8.19 -3.90 10.38
CA TYR A 6 -7.83 -2.86 11.34
C TYR A 6 -6.32 -2.73 11.56
N LEU A 7 -5.52 -3.59 10.93
CA LEU A 7 -4.07 -3.46 10.87
C LEU A 7 -3.62 -2.92 9.50
N PRO A 8 -2.64 -1.99 9.43
CA PRO A 8 -2.12 -1.50 8.15
C PRO A 8 -1.45 -2.61 7.34
N SER A 9 -2.01 -2.92 6.17
CA SER A 9 -1.49 -3.92 5.23
C SER A 9 -1.89 -3.57 3.79
N ALA A 10 -1.26 -4.24 2.82
CA ALA A 10 -1.49 -4.00 1.40
C ALA A 10 -1.41 -5.27 0.54
N ALA A 11 -2.11 -5.26 -0.58
CA ALA A 11 -1.99 -6.25 -1.65
C ALA A 11 -1.48 -5.60 -2.95
N HIS A 12 -0.51 -6.23 -3.61
CA HIS A 12 0.06 -5.76 -4.88
C HIS A 12 0.28 -6.89 -5.90
N LYS A 13 0.08 -6.57 -7.19
CA LYS A 13 0.08 -7.56 -8.30
C LYS A 13 1.45 -8.23 -8.45
N SER A 14 2.52 -7.45 -8.38
CA SER A 14 3.87 -7.87 -8.77
C SER A 14 4.98 -7.63 -7.73
N LEU A 15 4.72 -6.90 -6.64
CA LEU A 15 5.78 -6.64 -5.66
C LEU A 15 6.13 -7.94 -4.93
N PRO A 16 7.42 -8.20 -4.64
CA PRO A 16 7.81 -9.33 -3.81
C PRO A 16 7.04 -9.33 -2.48
N ILE A 17 6.65 -10.50 -2.00
CA ILE A 17 6.07 -10.62 -0.65
C ILE A 17 7.15 -11.24 0.25
N PRO A 18 7.42 -10.65 1.43
CA PRO A 18 6.98 -9.33 1.87
C PRO A 18 7.77 -8.19 1.21
N THR A 19 7.14 -7.02 1.03
CA THR A 19 7.84 -5.75 0.72
C THR A 19 7.24 -4.64 1.56
N MET A 20 8.07 -3.81 2.19
CA MET A 20 7.63 -2.55 2.78
C MET A 20 7.52 -1.46 1.71
N VAL A 21 6.39 -0.76 1.70
CA VAL A 21 6.13 0.37 0.81
C VAL A 21 5.66 1.58 1.59
N ARG A 22 6.06 2.76 1.13
CA ARG A 22 5.43 4.03 1.48
C ARG A 22 4.37 4.35 0.45
N VAL A 23 3.16 4.62 0.92
CA VAL A 23 2.05 5.07 0.08
C VAL A 23 1.76 6.52 0.40
N THR A 24 1.68 7.36 -0.63
CA THR A 24 1.28 8.77 -0.53
C THR A 24 -0.04 8.96 -1.25
N ASN A 25 -1.05 9.50 -0.56
CA ASN A 25 -2.28 9.96 -1.19
C ASN A 25 -2.03 11.34 -1.83
N LEU A 26 -2.25 11.44 -3.15
CA LEU A 26 -1.96 12.65 -3.92
C LEU A 26 -2.98 13.76 -3.71
N ASP A 27 -4.21 13.43 -3.30
CA ASP A 27 -5.26 14.44 -3.09
C ASP A 27 -5.02 15.29 -1.83
N ASN A 28 -4.32 14.74 -0.84
CA ASN A 28 -4.15 15.38 0.47
C ASN A 28 -2.72 15.34 1.03
N GLY A 29 -1.78 14.70 0.34
CA GLY A 29 -0.38 14.59 0.74
C GLY A 29 -0.09 13.67 1.93
N ARG A 30 -1.11 12.98 2.48
CA ARG A 30 -0.92 12.07 3.62
C ARG A 30 -0.16 10.83 3.19
N LYS A 31 0.62 10.25 4.11
CA LYS A 31 1.50 9.11 3.85
C LYS A 31 1.36 8.04 4.92
N ILE A 32 1.58 6.80 4.54
CA ILE A 32 1.71 5.67 5.47
C ILE A 32 2.72 4.66 4.92
N GLU A 33 3.45 4.01 5.81
CA GLU A 33 4.27 2.84 5.47
C GLU A 33 3.50 1.57 5.82
N VAL A 34 3.40 0.65 4.85
CA VAL A 34 2.62 -0.58 4.97
C VAL A 34 3.40 -1.75 4.39
N ARG A 35 3.12 -2.94 4.93
CA ARG A 35 3.66 -4.20 4.41
C ARG A 35 2.75 -4.73 3.30
N VAL A 36 3.32 -5.02 2.15
CA VAL A 36 2.69 -5.84 1.13
C VAL A 36 2.82 -7.30 1.55
N ASN A 37 1.69 -7.93 1.88
CA ASN A 37 1.64 -9.30 2.36
C ASN A 37 0.66 -10.18 1.56
N ASP A 38 0.02 -9.63 0.54
CA ASP A 38 -0.98 -10.34 -0.27
C ASP A 38 -0.94 -9.94 -1.77
N ARG A 39 -1.66 -10.71 -2.60
CA ARG A 39 -1.80 -10.52 -4.04
C ARG A 39 -3.14 -9.88 -4.40
N GLY A 40 -3.10 -9.05 -5.44
CA GLY A 40 -4.20 -8.18 -5.87
C GLY A 40 -3.65 -6.78 -6.15
N PRO A 41 -4.46 -5.79 -6.55
CA PRO A 41 -5.85 -5.91 -6.96
C PRO A 41 -5.99 -6.81 -8.20
N PHE A 42 -7.13 -7.46 -8.41
CA PHE A 42 -7.41 -8.21 -9.66
C PHE A 42 -8.25 -7.42 -10.66
N HIS A 43 -8.55 -6.16 -10.34
CA HIS A 43 -9.11 -5.18 -11.27
C HIS A 43 -7.99 -4.41 -11.96
N ASP A 44 -8.14 -4.14 -13.26
CA ASP A 44 -7.07 -3.62 -14.11
C ASP A 44 -6.70 -2.17 -13.82
N ASP A 45 -7.63 -1.39 -13.30
CA ASP A 45 -7.49 0.04 -13.01
C ASP A 45 -6.87 0.34 -11.62
N ARG A 46 -6.65 -0.67 -10.78
CA ARG A 46 -6.12 -0.50 -9.42
C ARG A 46 -4.68 -1.03 -9.28
N MET A 47 -3.79 -0.17 -8.77
CA MET A 47 -2.38 -0.50 -8.53
C MET A 47 -2.16 -1.25 -7.21
N ILE A 48 -2.85 -0.85 -6.14
CA ILE A 48 -2.65 -1.38 -4.78
C ILE A 48 -3.99 -1.40 -4.04
N ASP A 49 -4.27 -2.48 -3.31
CA ASP A 49 -5.40 -2.55 -2.37
C ASP A 49 -4.86 -2.37 -0.95
N LEU A 50 -5.51 -1.52 -0.16
CA LEU A 50 -5.09 -1.15 1.19
C LEU A 50 -6.12 -1.61 2.21
N SER A 51 -5.67 -2.04 3.38
CA SER A 51 -6.57 -2.32 4.49
C SER A 51 -7.35 -1.07 4.92
N PHE A 52 -8.47 -1.26 5.61
CA PHE A 52 -9.30 -0.16 6.10
C PHE A 52 -8.50 0.79 6.99
N ALA A 53 -7.63 0.27 7.86
CA ALA A 53 -6.74 1.08 8.69
C ALA A 53 -5.81 1.98 7.86
N ALA A 54 -5.21 1.45 6.79
CA ALA A 54 -4.35 2.23 5.90
C ALA A 54 -5.14 3.30 5.13
N ALA A 55 -6.32 2.95 4.62
CA ALA A 55 -7.20 3.90 3.93
C ALA A 55 -7.68 5.04 4.85
N LYS A 56 -7.99 4.71 6.12
CA LYS A 56 -8.38 5.70 7.14
C LYS A 56 -7.24 6.65 7.47
N ALA A 57 -6.01 6.14 7.63
CA ALA A 57 -4.82 6.96 7.85
C ALA A 57 -4.54 7.89 6.67
N LEU A 58 -4.66 7.39 5.43
CA LEU A 58 -4.52 8.17 4.20
C LEU A 58 -5.71 9.09 3.90
N GLY A 59 -6.78 9.04 4.69
CA GLY A 59 -7.91 9.95 4.60
C GLY A 59 -8.83 9.74 3.39
N PHE A 60 -8.88 8.52 2.83
CA PHE A 60 -9.75 8.19 1.70
C PHE A 60 -10.75 7.05 1.98
N SER A 61 -10.85 6.56 3.22
CA SER A 61 -11.69 5.40 3.57
C SER A 61 -13.18 5.56 3.23
N THR A 62 -13.68 6.80 3.14
CA THR A 62 -15.09 7.08 2.79
C THR A 62 -15.32 7.31 1.30
N GLN A 63 -14.25 7.55 0.54
CA GLN A 63 -14.25 7.83 -0.90
C GLN A 63 -14.11 6.55 -1.72
N GLY A 64 -13.57 5.48 -1.11
CA GLY A 64 -13.37 4.18 -1.73
C GLY A 64 -12.04 4.06 -2.49
N THR A 65 -11.72 5.03 -3.35
CA THR A 65 -10.45 5.07 -4.09
C THR A 65 -9.79 6.44 -4.00
N ALA A 66 -8.47 6.47 -4.22
CA ALA A 66 -7.69 7.70 -4.29
C ALA A 66 -6.48 7.52 -5.22
N PRO A 67 -6.04 8.58 -5.91
CA PRO A 67 -4.77 8.58 -6.62
C PRO A 67 -3.61 8.51 -5.61
N VAL A 68 -2.71 7.55 -5.80
CA VAL A 68 -1.58 7.30 -4.90
C VAL A 68 -0.27 7.15 -5.65
N VAL A 69 0.82 7.47 -4.96
CA VAL A 69 2.17 7.03 -5.32
C VAL A 69 2.62 5.96 -4.33
N VAL A 70 3.20 4.88 -4.84
CA VAL A 70 3.74 3.77 -4.06
C VAL A 70 5.24 3.70 -4.27
N GLU A 71 6.01 3.80 -3.19
CA GLU A 71 7.46 3.74 -3.18
C GLU A 71 7.87 2.51 -2.34
N ALA A 72 8.54 1.51 -2.93
CA ALA A 72 9.17 0.49 -2.10
C ALA A 72 10.26 1.14 -1.21
N ILE A 73 10.45 0.64 0.01
CA ILE A 73 11.43 1.21 0.96
C ILE A 73 12.40 0.15 1.52
N ASP A 74 12.23 -1.12 1.16
CA ASP A 74 13.18 -2.17 1.52
C ASP A 74 14.44 -2.16 0.64
N ALA A 75 15.60 -2.40 1.27
CA ALA A 75 16.91 -2.46 0.63
C ALA A 75 17.03 -3.52 -0.47
N ILE A 76 16.22 -4.60 -0.42
CA ILE A 76 16.21 -5.64 -1.46
C ILE A 76 15.82 -5.08 -2.83
N ASN A 77 15.03 -4.00 -2.86
CA ASN A 77 14.61 -3.32 -4.10
C ASN A 77 15.24 -1.92 -4.27
N TYR A 78 16.11 -1.48 -3.34
CA TYR A 78 16.88 -0.23 -3.39
C TYR A 78 18.34 -0.47 -2.99
N PRO A 79 19.20 -0.88 -3.94
CA PRO A 79 20.61 -1.16 -3.65
C PRO A 79 21.41 0.08 -3.23
N GLU A 80 20.87 1.30 -3.40
CA GLU A 80 21.57 2.55 -3.07
C GLU A 80 21.45 2.96 -1.58
N LYS A 81 20.78 2.17 -0.74
CA LYS A 81 20.61 2.44 0.70
C LYS A 81 21.10 1.34 1.64
N ALA A 82 21.90 0.39 1.13
CA ALA A 82 22.58 -0.62 1.94
C ALA A 82 24.07 -0.28 2.14
#